data_AF-K9V383-F1
#
_entry.id   AF-K9V383-F1
#
_cell.length_a   1.000
_cell.length_b   1.000
_cell.length_c   1.000
_cell.angle_alpha   90.00
_cell.angle_beta   90.00
_cell.angle_gamma   90.00
#
_symmetry.space_group_name_H-M   'P 1'
#
loop_
_entity.id
_entity.type
_entity.pdbx_description
1 polymer ?
#
loop_
_entity_poly.entity_id
_entity_poly.type
_entity_poly.pdbx_seq_one_letter_code
_entity_poly.pdbx_strand_id
1 'polypeptide(L)'
;MAFAICRIQKIKSWGTLSRSQAHTLRLVDTPNANPEIKNLELIGNNTNLGLETLVREKIGSQKIRSDAVLAVEMLLSASPEYFRPHAPHEGGIYEQQRLDNFVDAAVKWLHKSWGDRIVQAELHLDEITPHIHAYLVPLDERGKLNCKALFGTRVKMYELQDSFVAAVAHLGIVRGVKGSVATHEKVRKYYSAVNQSSQILDWGKIIPQPEPQESSEKYRQRLIELLNPQLEIINCQLSERDRILQQRAEWKETASRSEELRQRLERELEILKAVDAKQDLSLEAIAYELGINPSKQFHADALDLVMQTNGCNFNDAVVWLCDRFDETPVLQAVHNHAISQAVNIIEQKLPKPFIPPSSCPSHWQELENYLRQQYLIPSQLSQTLRKRDLIYADDAGNGVFIARNLDGERTGAYLLVSKDKKQLQMYPESRRSKGWFHLSVGGGNTKSPQIAILVSSPIDALHAISQNAPHQQRTIYLVWDDDRAPLPLQLLKTIPKVIVAIPSEQSFTKAKQLLPHATKQVVVSSLNAKQFSGR
;
A
#
# COMPACT_ATOMS: atom_id res chain seq x y z
N MET A 1 2.16 12.17 0.34
CA MET A 1 1.85 12.44 1.76
C MET A 1 2.87 11.78 2.68
N ALA A 2 3.15 12.39 3.83
CA ALA A 2 3.95 11.78 4.88
C ALA A 2 3.04 11.29 6.01
N PHE A 3 3.27 10.08 6.51
CA PHE A 3 2.45 9.47 7.57
C PHE A 3 3.11 9.62 8.94
N ALA A 4 2.28 9.84 9.96
CA ALA A 4 2.69 9.77 11.36
C ALA A 4 2.91 8.31 11.77
N ILE A 5 3.97 8.06 12.53
CA ILE A 5 4.30 6.75 13.09
C ILE A 5 4.27 6.88 14.60
N CYS A 6 3.28 6.25 15.23
CA CYS A 6 3.19 6.11 16.68
C CYS A 6 2.96 4.64 17.01
N ARG A 7 3.90 4.03 17.75
CA ARG A 7 3.84 2.62 18.16
C ARG A 7 4.23 2.50 19.62
N ILE A 8 3.71 1.46 20.27
CA ILE A 8 4.04 1.18 21.66
C ILE A 8 4.57 -0.24 21.83
N GLN A 9 5.53 -0.40 22.73
CA GLN A 9 6.04 -1.68 23.18
C GLN A 9 5.88 -1.79 24.70
N LYS A 10 5.24 -2.88 25.16
CA LYS A 10 4.98 -3.13 26.58
C LYS A 10 6.18 -3.81 27.22
N ILE A 11 6.77 -3.20 28.23
CA ILE A 11 7.93 -3.72 28.97
C ILE A 11 7.44 -4.32 30.29
N LYS A 12 7.62 -5.63 30.45
CA LYS A 12 7.12 -6.40 31.61
C LYS A 12 8.20 -6.83 32.59
N SER A 13 9.48 -6.67 32.24
CA SER A 13 10.59 -7.08 33.10
C SER A 13 11.67 -6.01 33.15
N TRP A 14 12.36 -5.92 34.29
CA TRP A 14 13.49 -5.02 34.48
C TRP A 14 14.61 -5.30 33.47
N GLY A 15 14.96 -6.57 33.23
CA GLY A 15 15.96 -6.92 32.22
C GLY A 15 15.59 -6.50 30.79
N THR A 16 14.30 -6.50 30.43
CA THR A 16 13.85 -5.95 29.14
C THR A 16 13.97 -4.43 29.11
N LEU A 17 13.68 -3.76 30.23
CA LEU A 17 13.85 -2.30 30.36
C LEU A 17 15.31 -1.90 30.20
N SER A 18 16.23 -2.56 30.92
CA SER A 18 17.67 -2.27 30.85
C SER A 18 18.23 -2.58 29.46
N ARG A 19 17.74 -3.63 28.79
CA ARG A 19 18.12 -3.94 27.40
C ARG A 19 17.62 -2.89 26.41
N SER A 20 16.40 -2.39 26.59
CA SER A 20 15.88 -1.32 25.74
C SER A 20 16.69 -0.04 25.95
N GLN A 21 16.92 0.33 27.21
CA GLN A 21 17.75 1.48 27.58
C GLN A 21 19.18 1.36 27.02
N ALA A 22 19.81 0.18 27.10
CA ALA A 22 21.15 -0.04 26.56
C ALA A 22 21.20 0.12 25.04
N HIS A 23 20.11 -0.20 24.32
CA HIS A 23 19.98 0.05 22.89
C HIS A 23 19.74 1.54 22.58
N THR A 24 18.94 2.23 23.39
CA THR A 24 18.70 3.69 23.28
C THR A 24 19.99 4.48 23.53
N LEU A 25 20.72 4.16 24.61
CA LEU A 25 21.98 4.80 24.99
C LEU A 25 23.21 4.28 24.23
N ARG A 26 23.03 3.39 23.23
CA ARG A 26 24.12 2.80 22.43
C ARG A 26 25.25 2.14 23.23
N LEU A 27 24.90 1.50 24.35
CA LEU A 27 25.83 0.68 25.15
C LEU A 27 26.11 -0.70 24.53
N VAL A 28 25.41 -1.04 23.44
CA VAL A 28 25.57 -2.27 22.66
C VAL A 28 25.78 -1.89 21.19
N ASP A 29 26.73 -2.56 20.53
CA ASP A 29 27.01 -2.32 19.10
C ASP A 29 25.75 -2.54 18.26
N THR A 30 25.39 -1.51 17.48
CA THR A 30 24.17 -1.49 16.68
C THR A 30 24.54 -1.31 15.20
N PRO A 31 24.45 -2.35 14.35
CA PRO A 31 25.03 -2.34 12.99
C PRO A 31 24.54 -1.24 12.04
N ASN A 32 23.40 -0.61 12.34
CA ASN A 32 22.77 0.40 11.49
C ASN A 32 22.86 1.82 12.07
N ALA A 33 23.53 2.02 13.20
CA ALA A 33 23.71 3.31 13.84
C ALA A 33 25.07 3.91 13.43
N ASN A 34 25.09 5.20 13.12
CA ASN A 34 26.33 5.94 12.90
C ASN A 34 26.89 6.44 14.24
N PRO A 35 28.01 5.89 14.74
CA PRO A 35 28.56 6.24 16.06
C PRO A 35 29.07 7.68 16.16
N GLU A 36 29.24 8.39 15.03
CA GLU A 36 29.67 9.79 15.02
C GLU A 36 28.51 10.78 15.28
N ILE A 37 27.26 10.33 15.18
CA ILE A 37 26.08 11.18 15.37
C ILE A 37 25.57 11.00 16.80
N LYS A 38 25.41 12.12 17.52
CA LYS A 38 24.95 12.13 18.90
C LYS A 38 23.43 12.26 18.99
N ASN A 39 22.80 11.36 19.75
CA ASN A 39 21.37 11.43 20.08
C ASN A 39 21.09 12.52 21.11
N LEU A 40 19.88 13.08 21.08
CA LEU A 40 19.49 14.22 21.91
C LEU A 40 18.45 13.79 22.94
N GLU A 41 18.69 14.10 24.21
CA GLU A 41 17.69 13.94 25.25
C GLU A 41 16.68 15.10 25.18
N LEU A 42 15.40 14.76 25.04
CA LEU A 42 14.30 15.73 24.91
C LEU A 42 13.58 15.94 26.24
N ILE A 43 13.37 14.85 26.97
CA ILE A 43 12.74 14.84 28.29
C ILE A 43 13.59 13.93 29.16
N GLY A 44 14.10 14.47 30.26
CA GLY A 44 15.04 13.79 31.13
C GLY A 44 15.13 14.49 32.47
N ASN A 45 15.66 13.78 33.46
CA ASN A 45 15.96 14.37 34.76
C ASN A 45 17.44 14.76 34.81
N ASN A 46 17.74 15.98 35.25
CA ASN A 46 19.11 16.50 35.47
C ASN A 46 19.94 15.72 36.52
N THR A 47 19.44 14.58 37.02
CA THR A 47 20.00 13.81 38.13
C THR A 47 20.89 12.64 37.71
N ASN A 48 21.17 12.42 36.40
CA ASN A 48 21.99 11.31 35.88
C ASN A 48 21.54 9.91 36.37
N LEU A 49 20.28 9.77 36.82
CA LEU A 49 19.72 8.50 37.29
C LEU A 49 19.36 7.62 36.09
N GLY A 50 19.67 6.32 36.18
CA GLY A 50 19.29 5.37 35.14
C GLY A 50 17.77 5.21 35.00
N LEU A 51 17.29 4.92 33.79
CA LEU A 51 15.85 4.73 33.48
C LEU A 51 15.16 3.74 34.43
N GLU A 52 15.85 2.66 34.82
CA GLU A 52 15.31 1.71 35.79
C GLU A 52 14.98 2.38 37.14
N THR A 53 15.87 3.23 37.65
CA THR A 53 15.65 3.98 38.90
C THR A 53 14.48 4.94 38.76
N LEU A 54 14.42 5.69 37.65
CA LEU A 54 13.31 6.62 37.37
C LEU A 54 11.96 5.90 37.33
N VAL A 55 11.89 4.74 36.67
CA VAL A 55 10.68 3.92 36.61
C VAL A 55 10.31 3.38 38.01
N ARG A 56 11.29 2.92 38.80
CA ARG A 56 11.07 2.44 40.18
C ARG A 56 10.54 3.55 41.08
N GLU A 57 11.14 4.73 41.04
CA GLU A 57 10.70 5.89 41.81
C GLU A 57 9.28 6.30 41.44
N LYS A 58 8.95 6.33 40.13
CA LYS A 58 7.60 6.68 39.67
C LYS A 58 6.55 5.63 40.06
N ILE A 59 6.90 4.35 40.06
CA ILE A 59 6.00 3.27 40.51
C ILE A 59 5.81 3.33 42.04
N GLY A 60 6.85 3.71 42.80
CA GLY A 60 6.82 3.74 44.25
C GLY A 60 6.74 2.35 44.89
N SER A 61 6.33 2.29 46.16
CA SER A 61 6.34 1.07 47.01
C SER A 61 5.18 0.09 46.76
N GLN A 62 4.45 0.23 45.65
CA GLN A 62 3.26 -0.60 45.40
C GLN A 62 3.62 -2.06 45.05
N LYS A 63 2.81 -3.01 45.52
CA LYS A 63 2.97 -4.44 45.18
C LYS A 63 2.68 -4.67 43.69
N ILE A 64 3.70 -5.14 42.96
CA ILE A 64 3.63 -5.37 41.52
C ILE A 64 3.28 -6.84 41.24
N ARG A 65 2.29 -7.09 40.38
CA ARG A 65 1.98 -8.43 39.86
C ARG A 65 3.06 -8.91 38.88
N SER A 66 3.33 -10.21 38.85
CA SER A 66 4.44 -10.79 38.06
C SER A 66 4.34 -10.54 36.55
N ASP A 67 3.14 -10.33 36.00
CA ASP A 67 2.88 -10.03 34.60
C ASP A 67 2.52 -8.55 34.33
N ALA A 68 2.77 -7.67 35.32
CA ALA A 68 2.55 -6.23 35.18
C ALA A 68 3.39 -5.67 34.03
N VAL A 69 2.84 -4.66 33.35
CA VAL A 69 3.62 -3.82 32.46
C VAL A 69 4.22 -2.70 33.30
N LEU A 70 5.55 -2.71 33.43
CA LEU A 70 6.32 -1.77 34.24
C LEU A 70 6.45 -0.42 33.53
N ALA A 71 6.72 -0.47 32.23
CA ALA A 71 6.88 0.71 31.38
C ALA A 71 6.36 0.41 29.97
N VAL A 72 6.09 1.48 29.22
CA VAL A 72 5.72 1.46 27.82
C VAL A 72 6.69 2.33 27.06
N GLU A 73 7.36 1.76 26.08
CA GLU A 73 8.21 2.49 25.14
C GLU A 73 7.35 2.93 23.96
N MET A 74 7.29 4.23 23.70
CA MET A 74 6.61 4.83 22.56
C MET A 74 7.63 5.21 21.51
N LEU A 75 7.49 4.65 20.31
CA LEU A 75 8.24 5.06 19.12
C LEU A 75 7.42 6.11 18.38
N LEU A 76 7.93 7.33 18.29
CA LEU A 76 7.33 8.44 17.54
C LEU A 76 8.23 8.82 16.37
N SER A 77 7.68 8.85 15.16
CA SER A 77 8.40 9.30 13.97
C SER A 77 7.41 9.75 12.88
N ALA A 78 7.95 10.18 11.75
CA ALA A 78 7.21 10.46 10.53
C ALA A 78 7.85 9.70 9.37
N SER A 79 7.14 9.65 8.23
CA SER A 79 7.72 9.05 7.03
C SER A 79 8.95 9.84 6.55
N PRO A 80 9.96 9.21 5.93
CA PRO A 80 11.19 9.90 5.50
C PRO A 80 10.95 11.12 4.61
N GLU A 81 9.89 11.11 3.80
CA GLU A 81 9.53 12.21 2.90
C GLU A 81 9.13 13.49 3.65
N TYR A 82 8.79 13.39 4.94
CA TYR A 82 8.62 14.57 5.77
C TYR A 82 9.98 15.19 6.09
N PHE A 83 10.93 14.41 6.62
CA PHE A 83 12.23 14.93 7.04
C PHE A 83 13.12 15.33 5.86
N ARG A 84 12.94 14.70 4.70
CA ARG A 84 13.73 14.93 3.48
C ARG A 84 12.84 14.82 2.24
N PRO A 85 12.00 15.84 1.95
CA PRO A 85 11.08 15.84 0.81
C PRO A 85 11.79 15.68 -0.54
N HIS A 86 13.01 16.19 -0.67
CA HIS A 86 13.77 16.17 -1.93
C HIS A 86 14.62 14.91 -2.14
N ALA A 87 14.90 14.12 -1.09
CA ALA A 87 15.72 12.91 -1.18
C ALA A 87 15.24 11.74 -0.30
N PRO A 88 13.97 11.28 -0.36
CA PRO A 88 13.42 10.30 0.59
C PRO A 88 14.21 8.99 0.77
N HIS A 89 14.94 8.58 -0.26
CA HIS A 89 15.70 7.34 -0.31
C HIS A 89 17.10 7.44 0.34
N GLU A 90 17.58 8.64 0.63
CA GLU A 90 18.92 8.87 1.18
C GLU A 90 18.87 8.90 2.72
N GLY A 91 19.14 7.74 3.34
CA GLY A 91 19.20 7.58 4.79
C GLY A 91 20.22 8.50 5.48
N GLY A 92 19.91 8.95 6.70
CA GLY A 92 20.81 9.77 7.51
C GLY A 92 20.81 11.28 7.20
N ILE A 93 20.12 11.71 6.14
CA ILE A 93 19.93 13.14 5.81
C ILE A 93 18.53 13.59 6.24
N TYR A 94 18.42 14.82 6.74
CA TYR A 94 17.15 15.47 7.10
C TYR A 94 17.28 17.00 7.04
N GLU A 95 16.18 17.68 6.76
CA GLU A 95 16.05 19.14 6.83
C GLU A 95 15.86 19.56 8.29
N GLN A 96 16.81 20.32 8.84
CA GLN A 96 16.84 20.69 10.26
C GLN A 96 15.55 21.37 10.73
N GLN A 97 15.04 22.35 9.96
CA GLN A 97 13.82 23.07 10.35
C GLN A 97 12.59 22.15 10.45
N ARG A 98 12.50 21.12 9.61
CA ARG A 98 11.40 20.15 9.67
C ARG A 98 11.55 19.20 10.86
N LEU A 99 12.78 18.78 11.14
CA LEU A 99 13.10 18.00 12.33
C LEU A 99 12.69 18.77 13.59
N ASP A 100 13.10 20.03 13.72
CA ASP A 100 12.81 20.87 14.88
C ASP A 100 11.30 21.05 15.08
N ASN A 101 10.56 21.33 14.00
CA ASN A 101 9.10 21.44 14.05
C ASN A 101 8.42 20.14 14.50
N PHE A 102 8.89 18.99 14.03
CA PHE A 102 8.37 17.69 14.44
C PHE A 102 8.68 17.39 15.92
N VAL A 103 9.91 17.65 16.35
CA VAL A 103 10.34 17.46 17.74
C VAL A 103 9.50 18.33 18.69
N ASP A 104 9.33 19.61 18.38
CA ASP A 104 8.49 20.53 19.16
C ASP A 104 7.04 20.03 19.27
N ALA A 105 6.42 19.63 18.16
CA ALA A 105 5.06 19.09 18.16
C ALA A 105 4.95 17.78 18.98
N ALA A 106 5.92 16.88 18.85
CA ALA A 106 5.95 15.61 19.57
C ALA A 106 6.13 15.80 21.07
N VAL A 107 7.05 16.68 21.50
CA VAL A 107 7.30 17.00 22.91
C VAL A 107 6.09 17.67 23.54
N LYS A 108 5.48 18.66 22.86
CA LYS A 108 4.22 19.28 23.31
C LYS A 108 3.11 18.26 23.49
N TRP A 109 2.98 17.31 22.56
CA TRP A 109 1.99 16.23 22.68
C TRP A 109 2.27 15.29 23.84
N LEU A 110 3.54 14.92 24.08
CA LEU A 110 3.96 14.09 25.21
C LEU A 110 3.59 14.76 26.54
N HIS A 111 3.94 16.04 26.71
CA HIS A 111 3.59 16.79 27.91
C HIS A 111 2.07 16.94 28.10
N LYS A 112 1.34 17.30 27.04
CA LYS A 112 -0.11 17.51 27.12
C LYS A 112 -0.89 16.23 27.41
N SER A 113 -0.51 15.12 26.77
CA SER A 113 -1.31 13.88 26.78
C SER A 113 -0.92 12.94 27.91
N TRP A 114 0.34 12.95 28.31
CA TRP A 114 0.90 11.99 29.27
C TRP A 114 1.54 12.66 30.47
N GLY A 115 2.01 13.91 30.31
CA GLY A 115 2.58 14.73 31.37
C GLY A 115 3.63 13.97 32.17
N ASP A 116 3.45 13.97 33.48
CA ASP A 116 4.32 13.33 34.45
C ASP A 116 4.52 11.83 34.28
N ARG A 117 3.71 11.15 33.47
CA ARG A 117 3.86 9.71 33.21
C ARG A 117 5.06 9.41 32.31
N ILE A 118 5.53 10.39 31.54
CA ILE A 118 6.76 10.28 30.75
C ILE A 118 7.94 10.45 31.70
N VAL A 119 8.80 9.43 31.76
CA VAL A 119 10.01 9.47 32.59
C VAL A 119 11.23 9.92 31.80
N GLN A 120 11.27 9.60 30.51
CA GLN A 120 12.41 9.91 29.64
C GLN A 120 11.96 9.91 28.18
N ALA A 121 12.51 10.79 27.35
CA ALA A 121 12.34 10.77 25.91
C ALA A 121 13.64 11.18 25.20
N GLU A 122 14.06 10.38 24.22
CA GLU A 122 15.29 10.58 23.47
C GLU A 122 15.02 10.61 21.97
N LEU A 123 15.65 11.55 21.27
CA LEU A 123 15.66 11.68 19.83
C LEU A 123 16.90 10.98 19.26
N HIS A 124 16.66 9.99 18.43
CA HIS A 124 17.70 9.29 17.69
C HIS A 124 17.87 9.91 16.30
N LEU A 125 19.11 10.30 15.99
CA LEU A 125 19.53 10.87 14.70
C LEU A 125 20.60 10.02 14.01
N ASP A 126 21.15 9.05 14.73
CA ASP A 126 22.19 8.13 14.29
C ASP A 126 21.70 7.01 13.37
N GLU A 127 20.38 6.88 13.17
CA GLU A 127 19.76 5.92 12.26
C GLU A 127 19.25 6.58 10.96
N ILE A 128 18.65 5.77 10.07
CA ILE A 128 18.22 6.19 8.72
C ILE A 128 17.16 7.30 8.74
N THR A 129 16.26 7.29 9.73
CA THR A 129 15.16 8.27 9.86
C THR A 129 15.07 8.73 11.30
N PRO A 130 15.00 10.06 11.56
CA PRO A 130 14.82 10.59 12.90
C PRO A 130 13.59 10.00 13.60
N HIS A 131 13.76 9.57 14.84
CA HIS A 131 12.67 9.01 15.65
C HIS A 131 12.92 9.22 17.13
N ILE A 132 11.83 9.29 17.90
CA ILE A 132 11.85 9.53 19.35
C ILE A 132 11.43 8.25 20.05
N HIS A 133 12.20 7.85 21.07
CA HIS A 133 11.83 6.84 22.04
C HIS A 133 11.40 7.53 23.33
N ALA A 134 10.12 7.43 23.67
CA ALA A 134 9.58 7.98 24.92
C ALA A 134 9.13 6.86 25.86
N TYR A 135 9.66 6.86 27.08
CA TYR A 135 9.34 5.89 28.11
C TYR A 135 8.25 6.43 29.04
N LEU A 136 7.16 5.68 29.13
CA LEU A 136 5.98 5.99 29.92
C LEU A 136 5.76 4.95 31.02
N VAL A 137 5.48 5.39 32.25
CA VAL A 137 5.00 4.51 33.32
C VAL A 137 3.46 4.51 33.31
N PRO A 138 2.80 3.36 33.09
CA PRO A 138 1.37 3.31 32.84
C PRO A 138 0.55 3.35 34.14
N LEU A 139 0.60 4.49 34.84
CA LEU A 139 -0.22 4.75 36.03
C LEU A 139 -1.64 5.17 35.62
N ASP A 140 -2.67 4.63 36.25
CA ASP A 140 -4.03 5.15 36.14
C ASP A 140 -4.24 6.41 37.00
N GLU A 141 -5.45 6.96 36.97
CA GLU A 141 -5.83 8.13 37.79
C GLU A 141 -5.71 7.89 39.30
N ARG A 142 -5.66 6.63 39.73
CA ARG A 142 -5.47 6.23 41.14
C ARG A 142 -4.00 5.99 41.48
N GLY A 143 -3.08 6.26 40.56
CA GLY A 143 -1.64 6.04 40.74
C GLY A 143 -1.23 4.57 40.73
N LYS A 144 -2.08 3.66 40.22
CA LYS A 144 -1.77 2.23 40.13
C LYS A 144 -1.32 1.84 38.73
N LEU A 145 -0.41 0.87 38.64
CA LEU A 145 0.04 0.32 37.36
C LEU A 145 -1.12 -0.37 36.62
N ASN A 146 -1.59 0.25 35.54
CA ASN A 146 -2.75 -0.20 34.78
C ASN A 146 -2.62 0.11 33.29
N CYS A 147 -1.70 -0.58 32.62
CA CYS A 147 -1.53 -0.50 31.17
C CYS A 147 -2.78 -0.94 30.39
N LYS A 148 -3.64 -1.81 30.95
CA LYS A 148 -4.88 -2.22 30.29
C LYS A 148 -5.89 -1.08 30.23
N ALA A 149 -5.99 -0.26 31.27
CA ALA A 149 -6.83 0.93 31.23
C ALA A 149 -6.34 1.95 30.21
N LEU A 150 -5.03 2.09 29.97
CA LEU A 150 -4.52 3.08 29.01
C LEU A 150 -4.49 2.55 27.56
N PHE A 151 -4.11 1.28 27.36
CA PHE A 151 -3.76 0.72 26.06
C PHE A 151 -4.34 -0.69 25.83
N GLY A 152 -5.38 -1.07 26.57
CA GLY A 152 -5.89 -2.45 26.57
C GLY A 152 -6.89 -2.77 25.46
N THR A 153 -7.54 -1.77 24.86
CA THR A 153 -8.55 -1.97 23.82
C THR A 153 -8.07 -1.44 22.47
N ARG A 154 -8.62 -2.01 21.39
CA ARG A 154 -8.35 -1.57 20.01
C ARG A 154 -8.75 -0.10 19.79
N VAL A 155 -9.84 0.33 20.42
CA VAL A 155 -10.32 1.73 20.39
C VAL A 155 -9.26 2.67 20.96
N LYS A 156 -8.68 2.35 22.12
CA LYS A 156 -7.62 3.17 22.75
C LYS A 156 -6.35 3.28 21.91
N MET A 157 -6.05 2.26 21.11
CA MET A 157 -4.95 2.32 20.14
C MET A 157 -5.26 3.24 18.96
N TYR A 158 -6.51 3.30 18.53
CA TYR A 158 -6.94 4.29 17.54
C TYR A 158 -6.88 5.70 18.10
N GLU A 159 -7.43 5.92 19.30
CA GLU A 159 -7.38 7.20 20.01
C GLU A 159 -5.94 7.71 20.22
N LEU A 160 -5.02 6.81 20.61
CA LEU A 160 -3.60 7.14 20.73
C LEU A 160 -3.05 7.69 19.41
N GLN A 161 -3.26 6.96 18.30
CA GLN A 161 -2.81 7.37 16.97
C GLN A 161 -3.54 8.63 16.49
N ASP A 162 -4.83 8.79 16.81
CA ASP A 162 -5.64 9.95 16.42
C ASP A 162 -5.11 11.21 17.12
N SER A 163 -4.85 11.11 18.43
CA SER A 163 -4.32 12.23 19.21
C SER A 163 -2.92 12.65 18.74
N PHE A 164 -2.05 11.69 18.40
CA PHE A 164 -0.70 12.00 17.93
C PHE A 164 -0.75 12.67 16.55
N VAL A 165 -1.58 12.15 15.64
CA VAL A 165 -1.76 12.75 14.32
C VAL A 165 -2.33 14.16 14.42
N ALA A 166 -3.32 14.40 15.29
CA ALA A 166 -3.86 15.74 15.50
C ALA A 166 -2.79 16.74 15.95
N ALA A 167 -1.82 16.30 16.76
CA ALA A 167 -0.72 17.16 17.19
C ALA A 167 0.24 17.53 16.05
N VAL A 168 0.47 16.62 15.09
CA VAL A 168 1.41 16.84 13.97
C VAL A 168 0.74 17.23 12.65
N ALA A 169 -0.59 17.32 12.61
CA ALA A 169 -1.36 17.56 11.39
C ALA A 169 -0.99 18.88 10.69
N HIS A 170 -0.72 19.94 11.47
CA HIS A 170 -0.31 21.25 10.97
C HIS A 170 1.03 21.22 10.21
N LEU A 171 1.84 20.17 10.38
CA LEU A 171 3.09 19.95 9.66
C LEU A 171 2.88 19.26 8.30
N GLY A 172 1.63 18.97 7.91
CA GLY A 172 1.30 18.22 6.70
C GLY A 172 1.51 16.70 6.84
N ILE A 173 1.63 16.21 8.07
CA ILE A 173 1.75 14.79 8.39
C ILE A 173 0.34 14.22 8.62
N VAL A 174 0.02 13.12 7.94
CA VAL A 174 -1.33 12.53 7.95
C VAL A 174 -1.39 11.20 8.71
N ARG A 175 -2.61 10.76 9.04
CA ARG A 175 -2.87 9.49 9.72
C ARG A 175 -2.50 8.30 8.83
N GLY A 176 -1.91 7.26 9.43
CA GLY A 176 -1.80 5.96 8.76
C GLY A 176 -3.16 5.27 8.59
N VAL A 177 -3.28 4.33 7.66
CA VAL A 177 -4.56 3.66 7.38
C VAL A 177 -5.11 2.96 8.63
N LYS A 178 -6.28 3.41 9.10
CA LYS A 178 -6.98 2.80 10.23
C LYS A 178 -7.37 1.37 9.87
N GLY A 179 -7.02 0.40 10.73
CA GLY A 179 -7.30 -1.02 10.47
C GLY A 179 -6.34 -1.72 9.51
N SER A 180 -5.18 -1.11 9.19
CA SER A 180 -4.12 -1.75 8.41
C SER A 180 -3.74 -3.13 8.97
N VAL A 181 -3.70 -4.14 8.10
CA VAL A 181 -3.35 -5.54 8.40
C VAL A 181 -1.84 -5.80 8.25
N ALA A 182 -1.03 -4.73 8.06
CA ALA A 182 0.41 -4.85 7.90
C ALA A 182 1.06 -5.35 9.21
N THR A 183 1.62 -6.56 9.19
CA THR A 183 2.31 -7.13 10.36
C THR A 183 3.72 -6.54 10.50
N HIS A 184 4.14 -6.30 11.75
CA HIS A 184 5.45 -5.72 12.08
C HIS A 184 6.62 -6.51 11.48
N GLU A 185 6.50 -7.84 11.37
CA GLU A 185 7.51 -8.72 10.79
C GLU A 185 7.71 -8.51 9.28
N LYS A 186 6.65 -8.17 8.52
CA LYS A 186 6.76 -7.85 7.09
C LYS A 186 7.53 -6.55 6.87
N VAL A 187 7.33 -5.57 7.76
CA VAL A 187 8.04 -4.28 7.75
C VAL A 187 9.52 -4.47 8.13
N ARG A 188 9.83 -5.31 9.12
CA ARG A 188 11.21 -5.61 9.55
C ARG A 188 12.01 -6.38 8.49
N LYS A 189 11.42 -7.43 7.88
CA LYS A 189 12.03 -8.18 6.76
C LYS A 189 12.32 -7.29 5.54
N TYR A 190 11.47 -6.27 5.34
CA TYR A 190 11.64 -5.27 4.29
C TYR A 190 12.82 -4.32 4.59
N TYR A 191 12.92 -3.76 5.79
CA TYR A 191 14.06 -2.89 6.14
C TYR A 191 15.39 -3.65 6.14
N SER A 192 15.42 -4.93 6.52
CA SER A 192 16.62 -5.76 6.38
C SER A 192 17.03 -6.03 4.93
N ALA A 193 16.07 -6.09 3.99
CA ALA A 193 16.34 -6.30 2.56
C ALA A 193 16.74 -5.00 1.85
N VAL A 194 16.19 -3.86 2.26
CA VAL A 194 16.50 -2.54 1.69
C VAL A 194 17.81 -1.96 2.24
N ASN A 195 18.14 -2.27 3.50
CA ASN A 195 19.35 -1.79 4.18
C ASN A 195 20.50 -2.79 4.13
N GLN A 196 20.33 -3.97 3.51
CA GLN A 196 21.49 -4.75 3.09
C GLN A 196 22.24 -3.88 2.09
N SER A 197 23.36 -3.33 2.54
CA SER A 197 24.35 -2.65 1.72
C SER A 197 24.53 -3.50 0.47
N SER A 198 24.12 -2.95 -0.68
CA SER A 198 24.53 -3.45 -1.99
C SER A 198 26.00 -3.76 -1.85
N GLN A 199 26.38 -5.04 -2.00
CA GLN A 199 27.77 -5.46 -1.87
C GLN A 199 28.60 -4.52 -2.74
N ILE A 200 29.35 -3.63 -2.10
CA ILE A 200 30.28 -2.76 -2.80
C ILE A 200 31.32 -3.73 -3.35
N LEU A 201 31.23 -4.03 -4.65
CA LEU A 201 32.24 -4.82 -5.32
C LEU A 201 33.54 -4.03 -5.24
N ASP A 202 34.51 -4.59 -4.55
CA ASP A 202 35.87 -4.07 -4.49
C ASP A 202 36.53 -4.33 -5.86
N TRP A 203 36.27 -3.43 -6.81
CA TRP A 203 36.74 -3.52 -8.20
C TRP A 203 38.26 -3.73 -8.28
N GLY A 204 39.02 -3.26 -7.29
CA GLY A 204 40.47 -3.44 -7.20
C GLY A 204 40.91 -4.89 -6.97
N LYS A 205 40.03 -5.77 -6.48
CA LYS A 205 40.32 -7.21 -6.26
C LYS A 205 39.79 -8.13 -7.35
N ILE A 206 38.81 -7.67 -8.12
CA ILE A 206 38.05 -8.51 -9.06
C ILE A 206 38.61 -8.41 -10.49
N ILE A 207 39.27 -7.30 -10.84
CA ILE A 207 39.84 -7.09 -12.17
C ILE A 207 41.21 -7.79 -12.26
N PRO A 208 41.35 -8.88 -13.04
CA PRO A 208 42.64 -9.52 -13.25
C PRO A 208 43.58 -8.62 -14.07
N GLN A 209 44.89 -8.70 -13.80
CA GLN A 209 45.89 -8.02 -14.61
C GLN A 209 46.02 -8.71 -15.99
N PRO A 210 46.38 -7.98 -17.06
CA PRO A 210 46.59 -8.56 -18.39
C PRO A 210 47.70 -9.60 -18.36
N GLU A 211 47.50 -10.73 -19.04
CA GLU A 211 48.55 -11.75 -19.14
C GLU A 211 49.63 -11.36 -20.16
N PRO A 212 50.89 -11.79 -19.98
CA PRO A 212 51.95 -11.53 -20.96
C PRO A 212 51.55 -12.12 -22.32
N GLN A 213 51.57 -11.29 -23.38
CA GLN A 213 51.16 -11.63 -24.76
C GLN A 213 49.65 -11.75 -25.01
N GLU A 214 48.79 -11.39 -24.05
CA GLU A 214 47.33 -11.31 -24.27
C GLU A 214 47.00 -10.09 -25.14
N SER A 215 46.21 -10.29 -26.21
CA SER A 215 45.72 -9.16 -27.01
C SER A 215 44.68 -8.36 -26.23
N SER A 216 44.61 -7.05 -26.48
CA SER A 216 43.62 -6.15 -25.86
C SER A 216 42.17 -6.63 -26.00
N GLU A 217 41.88 -7.34 -27.08
CA GLU A 217 40.57 -7.90 -27.40
C GLU A 217 40.25 -9.16 -26.58
N LYS A 218 41.24 -10.05 -26.39
CA LYS A 218 41.09 -11.23 -25.50
C LYS A 218 40.93 -10.85 -24.03
N TYR A 219 41.68 -9.85 -23.58
CA TYR A 219 41.56 -9.31 -22.23
C TYR A 219 40.16 -8.72 -21.95
N ARG A 220 39.61 -7.96 -22.91
CA ARG A 220 38.23 -7.44 -22.82
C ARG A 220 37.20 -8.55 -22.78
N GLN A 221 37.34 -9.58 -23.61
CA GLN A 221 36.41 -10.70 -23.65
C GLN A 221 36.38 -11.47 -22.31
N ARG A 222 37.56 -11.71 -21.73
CA ARG A 222 37.71 -12.38 -20.42
C ARG A 222 37.11 -11.55 -19.28
N LEU A 223 37.28 -10.22 -19.30
CA LEU A 223 36.65 -9.31 -18.35
C LEU A 223 35.12 -9.35 -18.44
N ILE A 224 34.57 -9.38 -19.66
CA ILE A 224 33.12 -9.48 -19.88
C ILE A 224 32.58 -10.78 -19.29
N GLU A 225 33.22 -11.92 -19.57
CA GLU A 225 32.79 -13.24 -19.07
C GLU A 225 32.88 -13.36 -17.54
N LEU A 226 33.91 -12.78 -16.92
CA LEU A 226 34.08 -12.79 -15.46
C LEU A 226 33.03 -11.93 -14.75
N LEU A 227 32.70 -10.78 -15.33
CA LEU A 227 31.79 -9.79 -14.73
C LEU A 227 30.31 -10.07 -15.04
N ASN A 228 29.98 -10.77 -16.12
CA ASN A 228 28.60 -11.02 -16.54
C ASN A 228 27.73 -11.66 -15.45
N PRO A 229 28.16 -12.75 -14.78
CA PRO A 229 27.35 -13.40 -13.73
C PRO A 229 27.12 -12.49 -12.52
N GLN A 230 28.10 -11.67 -12.15
CA GLN A 230 27.98 -10.74 -11.03
C GLN A 230 27.06 -9.56 -11.39
N LEU A 231 27.15 -9.05 -12.61
CA LEU A 231 26.25 -8.02 -13.14
C LEU A 231 24.81 -8.52 -13.24
N GLU A 232 24.59 -9.80 -13.60
CA GLU A 232 23.26 -10.41 -13.60
C GLU A 232 22.66 -10.50 -12.20
N ILE A 233 23.45 -10.90 -11.20
CA ILE A 233 23.01 -10.95 -9.80
C ILE A 233 22.67 -9.53 -9.29
N ILE A 234 23.51 -8.55 -9.58
CA ILE A 234 23.28 -7.15 -9.22
C ILE A 234 22.03 -6.61 -9.92
N ASN A 235 21.87 -6.86 -11.21
CA ASN A 235 20.69 -6.44 -11.96
C ASN A 235 19.41 -7.10 -11.41
N CYS A 236 19.48 -8.37 -11.01
CA CYS A 236 18.38 -9.07 -10.37
C CYS A 236 18.02 -8.41 -9.03
N GLN A 237 19.01 -8.16 -8.16
CA GLN A 237 18.83 -7.48 -6.87
C GLN A 237 18.29 -6.06 -7.02
N LEU A 238 18.79 -5.29 -7.99
CA LEU A 238 18.28 -3.96 -8.31
C LEU A 238 16.84 -4.02 -8.83
N SER A 239 16.50 -5.01 -9.65
CA SER A 239 15.13 -5.21 -10.15
C SER A 239 14.15 -5.62 -9.05
N GLU A 240 14.58 -6.47 -8.13
CA GLU A 240 13.81 -6.88 -6.95
C GLU A 240 13.58 -5.66 -6.04
N ARG A 241 14.63 -4.89 -5.78
CA ARG A 241 14.56 -3.63 -5.03
C ARG A 241 13.60 -2.64 -5.68
N ASP A 242 13.70 -2.41 -6.99
CA ASP A 242 12.82 -1.51 -7.74
C ASP A 242 11.35 -1.98 -7.67
N ARG A 243 11.11 -3.29 -7.79
CA ARG A 243 9.77 -3.89 -7.65
C ARG A 243 9.17 -3.67 -6.26
N ILE A 244 9.97 -3.83 -5.21
CA ILE A 244 9.52 -3.63 -3.84
C ILE A 244 9.29 -2.12 -3.58
N LEU A 245 10.11 -1.23 -4.14
CA LEU A 245 9.91 0.22 -4.06
C LEU A 245 8.62 0.67 -4.79
N GLN A 246 8.31 0.08 -5.94
CA GLN A 246 7.04 0.30 -6.66
C GLN A 246 5.83 -0.14 -5.83
N GLN A 247 5.85 -1.38 -5.32
CA GLN A 247 4.79 -1.89 -4.43
C GLN A 247 4.59 -1.00 -3.19
N ARG A 248 5.66 -0.41 -2.65
CA ARG A 248 5.54 0.55 -1.56
C ARG A 248 4.89 1.86 -2.02
N ALA A 249 5.28 2.42 -3.16
CA ALA A 249 4.68 3.64 -3.70
C ALA A 249 3.17 3.45 -3.93
N GLU A 250 2.77 2.30 -4.46
CA GLU A 250 1.38 1.88 -4.64
C GLU A 250 0.61 1.76 -3.35
N TRP A 251 1.15 1.04 -2.36
CA TRP A 251 0.52 0.89 -1.06
C TRP A 251 0.39 2.23 -0.36
N LYS A 252 1.38 3.10 -0.53
CA LYS A 252 1.38 4.46 -0.01
C LYS A 252 0.30 5.33 -0.67
N GLU A 253 0.15 5.23 -1.99
CA GLU A 253 -0.87 5.96 -2.74
C GLU A 253 -2.27 5.41 -2.47
N THR A 254 -2.43 4.10 -2.39
CA THR A 254 -3.69 3.43 -2.03
C THR A 254 -4.09 3.79 -0.61
N ALA A 255 -3.14 3.82 0.33
CA ALA A 255 -3.34 4.31 1.69
C ALA A 255 -3.78 5.77 1.73
N SER A 256 -3.12 6.64 0.95
CA SER A 256 -3.47 8.07 0.81
C SER A 256 -4.91 8.23 0.32
N ARG A 257 -5.25 7.57 -0.81
CA ARG A 257 -6.59 7.62 -1.42
C ARG A 257 -7.67 7.08 -0.49
N SER A 258 -7.37 6.03 0.26
CA SER A 258 -8.30 5.47 1.25
C SER A 258 -8.58 6.43 2.40
N GLU A 259 -7.56 7.13 2.90
CA GLU A 259 -7.72 8.10 3.99
C GLU A 259 -8.41 9.38 3.48
N GLU A 260 -8.08 9.85 2.27
CA GLU A 260 -8.76 10.98 1.63
C GLU A 260 -10.25 10.70 1.42
N LEU A 261 -10.59 9.50 0.92
CA LEU A 261 -11.98 9.06 0.77
C LEU A 261 -12.69 9.03 2.12
N ARG A 262 -12.05 8.48 3.16
CA ARG A 262 -12.61 8.46 4.51
C ARG A 262 -12.87 9.88 5.04
N GLN A 263 -11.90 10.78 4.96
CA GLN A 263 -12.08 12.17 5.42
C GLN A 263 -13.17 12.91 4.63
N ARG A 264 -13.35 12.56 3.36
CA ARG A 264 -14.45 13.08 2.56
C ARG A 264 -15.78 12.53 3.05
N LEU A 265 -15.89 11.22 3.28
CA LEU A 265 -17.09 10.58 3.82
C LEU A 265 -17.42 11.08 5.23
N GLU A 266 -16.44 11.27 6.11
CA GLU A 266 -16.64 11.86 7.44
C GLU A 266 -17.18 13.29 7.34
N ARG A 267 -16.62 14.12 6.45
CA ARG A 267 -17.15 15.48 6.19
C ARG A 267 -18.54 15.48 5.59
N GLU A 268 -18.80 14.62 4.61
CA GLU A 268 -20.12 14.45 4.01
C GLU A 268 -21.13 13.99 5.08
N LEU A 269 -20.73 13.09 5.98
CA LEU A 269 -21.54 12.61 7.10
C LEU A 269 -21.78 13.70 8.16
N GLU A 270 -20.79 14.55 8.44
CA GLU A 270 -20.97 15.73 9.31
C GLU A 270 -21.89 16.77 8.67
N ILE A 271 -21.76 17.03 7.37
CA ILE A 271 -22.64 17.93 6.61
C ILE A 271 -24.06 17.37 6.58
N LEU A 272 -24.23 16.07 6.31
CA LEU A 272 -25.53 15.40 6.34
C LEU A 272 -26.17 15.50 7.73
N LYS A 273 -25.42 15.21 8.80
CA LYS A 273 -25.88 15.41 10.19
C LYS A 273 -26.26 16.87 10.49
N ALA A 274 -25.58 17.84 9.88
CA ALA A 274 -25.88 19.26 10.05
C ALA A 274 -27.08 19.76 9.22
N VAL A 275 -27.37 19.12 8.09
CA VAL A 275 -28.51 19.41 7.22
C VAL A 275 -29.79 18.70 7.71
N ASP A 276 -29.67 17.48 8.24
CA ASP A 276 -30.77 16.69 8.81
C ASP A 276 -31.28 17.19 10.17
N ALA A 277 -30.45 17.92 10.92
CA ALA A 277 -30.84 18.52 12.20
C ALA A 277 -32.01 19.51 12.11
N LYS A 278 -32.46 19.90 10.90
CA LYS A 278 -33.62 20.79 10.70
C LYS A 278 -34.96 20.06 10.53
N GLN A 279 -34.99 18.75 10.28
CA GLN A 279 -36.24 17.99 10.04
C GLN A 279 -36.19 16.51 10.51
N ASP A 280 -35.20 16.12 11.32
CA ASP A 280 -35.10 14.78 11.89
C ASP A 280 -36.23 14.45 12.88
N LEU A 281 -36.68 13.18 12.87
CA LEU A 281 -37.39 12.58 14.00
C LEU A 281 -36.48 12.67 15.23
N SER A 282 -36.90 13.42 16.25
CA SER A 282 -36.18 13.42 17.52
C SER A 282 -36.18 12.02 18.14
N LEU A 283 -35.00 11.49 18.48
CA LEU A 283 -34.86 10.25 19.25
C LEU A 283 -35.63 10.32 20.58
N GLU A 284 -35.83 11.53 21.11
CA GLU A 284 -36.64 11.77 22.31
C GLU A 284 -38.14 11.58 22.04
N ALA A 285 -38.62 11.99 20.84
CA ALA A 285 -40.00 11.75 20.42
C ALA A 285 -40.27 10.26 20.16
N ILE A 286 -39.31 9.55 19.56
CA ILE A 286 -39.39 8.09 19.40
C ILE A 286 -39.34 7.39 20.76
N ALA A 287 -38.45 7.80 21.66
CA ALA A 287 -38.34 7.23 23.00
C ALA A 287 -39.62 7.46 23.82
N TYR A 288 -40.28 8.62 23.65
CA TYR A 288 -41.58 8.92 24.24
C TYR A 288 -42.67 7.95 23.76
N GLU A 289 -42.79 7.75 22.44
CA GLU A 289 -43.73 6.79 21.85
C GLU A 289 -43.46 5.33 22.26
N LEU A 290 -42.19 5.00 22.51
CA LEU A 290 -41.77 3.68 23.01
C LEU A 290 -41.91 3.54 24.54
N GLY A 291 -42.28 4.60 25.27
CA GLY A 291 -42.39 4.59 26.73
C GLY A 291 -41.05 4.42 27.46
N ILE A 292 -39.93 4.78 26.81
CA ILE A 292 -38.57 4.67 27.35
C ILE A 292 -38.12 6.01 27.92
N ASN A 293 -37.42 5.99 29.06
CA ASN A 293 -36.91 7.19 29.71
C ASN A 293 -35.81 7.85 28.83
N PRO A 294 -35.96 9.14 28.41
CA PRO A 294 -35.07 9.80 27.44
C PRO A 294 -33.64 10.07 27.96
N SER A 295 -33.35 9.80 29.23
CA SER A 295 -32.06 10.07 29.88
C SER A 295 -30.94 9.05 29.58
N LYS A 296 -31.19 8.01 28.77
CA LYS A 296 -30.15 7.08 28.32
C LYS A 296 -29.52 7.58 27.02
N GLN A 297 -28.18 7.65 26.97
CA GLN A 297 -27.47 7.84 25.71
C GLN A 297 -27.78 6.69 24.75
N PHE A 298 -28.58 6.95 23.72
CA PHE A 298 -28.83 6.01 22.65
C PHE A 298 -27.67 6.09 21.65
N HIS A 299 -26.89 5.01 21.53
CA HIS A 299 -25.80 4.90 20.56
C HIS A 299 -26.25 4.32 19.20
N ALA A 300 -27.56 4.26 18.96
CA ALA A 300 -28.19 3.58 17.83
C ALA A 300 -29.08 4.55 17.02
N ASP A 301 -29.28 4.27 15.74
CA ASP A 301 -30.18 5.06 14.90
C ASP A 301 -31.68 4.80 15.21
N ALA A 302 -32.58 5.61 14.65
CA ALA A 302 -34.02 5.56 14.94
C ALA A 302 -34.64 4.18 14.67
N LEU A 303 -34.19 3.49 13.62
CA LEU A 303 -34.68 2.16 13.26
C LEU A 303 -34.10 1.09 14.16
N ASP A 304 -32.80 1.15 14.47
CA ASP A 304 -32.16 0.25 15.44
C ASP A 304 -32.83 0.38 16.82
N LEU A 305 -33.21 1.58 17.24
CA LEU A 305 -33.89 1.81 18.51
C LEU A 305 -35.26 1.12 18.57
N VAL A 306 -36.06 1.24 17.50
CA VAL A 306 -37.37 0.58 17.39
C VAL A 306 -37.19 -0.93 17.30
N MET A 307 -36.26 -1.42 16.49
CA MET A 307 -35.97 -2.85 16.33
C MET A 307 -35.51 -3.49 17.65
N GLN A 308 -34.62 -2.82 18.39
CA GLN A 308 -34.11 -3.32 19.67
C GLN A 308 -35.16 -3.30 20.78
N THR A 309 -35.97 -2.23 20.84
CA THR A 309 -36.98 -2.07 21.90
C THR A 309 -38.15 -3.03 21.68
N ASN A 310 -38.67 -3.09 20.45
CA ASN A 310 -39.85 -3.88 20.13
C ASN A 310 -39.49 -5.32 19.73
N GLY A 311 -38.20 -5.65 19.60
CA GLY A 311 -37.73 -6.98 19.18
C GLY A 311 -38.22 -7.37 17.79
N CYS A 312 -38.31 -6.40 16.86
CA CYS A 312 -38.91 -6.57 15.54
C CYS A 312 -37.88 -6.46 14.40
N ASN A 313 -38.25 -6.90 13.19
CA ASN A 313 -37.37 -6.81 12.02
C ASN A 313 -37.46 -5.42 11.35
N PHE A 314 -36.59 -5.15 10.38
CA PHE A 314 -36.51 -3.87 9.69
C PHE A 314 -37.85 -3.43 9.07
N ASN A 315 -38.58 -4.34 8.43
CA ASN A 315 -39.85 -4.02 7.79
C ASN A 315 -40.91 -3.61 8.83
N ASP A 316 -40.98 -4.36 9.92
CA ASP A 316 -41.91 -4.08 11.02
C ASP A 316 -41.58 -2.75 11.72
N ALA A 317 -40.30 -2.41 11.85
CA ALA A 317 -39.85 -1.14 12.42
C ALA A 317 -40.17 0.07 11.53
N VAL A 318 -40.07 -0.08 10.19
CA VAL A 318 -40.49 0.95 9.23
C VAL A 318 -42.00 1.17 9.29
N VAL A 319 -42.79 0.09 9.33
CA VAL A 319 -44.25 0.19 9.47
C VAL A 319 -44.64 0.86 10.79
N TRP A 320 -43.95 0.53 11.89
CA TRP A 320 -44.17 1.14 13.19
C TRP A 320 -43.90 2.65 13.19
N LEU A 321 -42.88 3.10 12.46
CA LEU A 321 -42.56 4.52 12.28
C LEU A 321 -43.57 5.24 11.38
N CYS A 322 -43.97 4.64 10.26
CA CYS A 322 -45.00 5.21 9.37
C CYS A 322 -46.36 5.39 10.03
N ASP A 323 -46.70 4.54 11.02
CA ASP A 323 -47.96 4.63 11.77
C ASP A 323 -48.01 5.83 12.73
N ARG A 324 -46.85 6.38 13.12
CA ARG A 324 -46.72 7.39 14.20
C ARG A 324 -46.13 8.72 13.74
N PHE A 325 -45.48 8.75 12.59
CA PHE A 325 -44.75 9.90 12.11
C PHE A 325 -45.00 10.13 10.61
N ASP A 326 -44.80 11.37 10.17
CA ASP A 326 -44.98 11.76 8.77
C ASP A 326 -44.02 11.01 7.83
N GLU A 327 -44.47 10.82 6.58
CA GLU A 327 -43.77 10.01 5.58
C GLU A 327 -42.33 10.48 5.28
N THR A 328 -42.12 11.80 5.19
CA THR A 328 -40.81 12.38 4.85
C THR A 328 -39.74 12.09 5.92
N PRO A 329 -39.98 12.35 7.23
CA PRO A 329 -39.06 11.94 8.30
C PRO A 329 -38.78 10.42 8.36
N VAL A 330 -39.77 9.57 8.07
CA VAL A 330 -39.58 8.10 8.09
C VAL A 330 -38.70 7.62 6.94
N LEU A 331 -38.87 8.18 5.74
CA LEU A 331 -37.99 7.90 4.60
C LEU A 331 -36.54 8.34 4.88
N GLN A 332 -36.36 9.46 5.58
CA GLN A 332 -35.05 9.95 6.02
C GLN A 332 -34.39 8.95 6.99
N ALA A 333 -35.14 8.45 7.98
CA ALA A 333 -34.65 7.46 8.94
C ALA A 333 -34.20 6.16 8.26
N VAL A 334 -34.95 5.69 7.25
CA VAL A 334 -34.58 4.53 6.41
C VAL A 334 -33.29 4.79 5.64
N HIS A 335 -33.16 5.97 5.04
CA HIS A 335 -31.97 6.37 4.28
C HIS A 335 -30.72 6.37 5.18
N ASN A 336 -30.82 6.97 6.36
CA ASN A 336 -29.73 7.09 7.33
C ASN A 336 -29.31 5.72 7.90
N HIS A 337 -30.28 4.84 8.16
CA HIS A 337 -30.00 3.45 8.55
C HIS A 337 -29.27 2.67 7.45
N ALA A 338 -29.71 2.79 6.20
CA ALA A 338 -29.07 2.12 5.06
C ALA A 338 -27.61 2.59 4.86
N ILE A 339 -27.35 3.89 4.99
CA ILE A 339 -25.99 4.44 4.94
C ILE A 339 -25.14 3.90 6.09
N SER A 340 -25.66 3.90 7.31
CA SER A 340 -24.93 3.44 8.50
C SER A 340 -24.56 1.96 8.42
N GLN A 341 -25.49 1.12 7.94
CA GLN A 341 -25.24 -0.30 7.66
C GLN A 341 -24.20 -0.48 6.55
N ALA A 342 -24.29 0.29 5.46
CA ALA A 342 -23.32 0.22 4.35
C ALA A 342 -21.90 0.60 4.82
N VAL A 343 -21.76 1.67 5.60
CA VAL A 343 -20.48 2.09 6.20
C VAL A 343 -19.92 0.98 7.10
N ASN A 344 -20.74 0.42 7.97
CA ASN A 344 -20.33 -0.66 8.88
C ASN A 344 -19.87 -1.91 8.11
N ILE A 345 -20.58 -2.29 7.04
CA ILE A 345 -20.19 -3.41 6.18
C ILE A 345 -18.85 -3.13 5.47
N ILE A 346 -18.65 -1.91 4.96
CA ILE A 346 -17.40 -1.50 4.31
C ILE A 346 -16.23 -1.50 5.31
N GLU A 347 -16.45 -1.04 6.54
CA GLU A 347 -15.45 -1.04 7.61
C GLU A 347 -15.09 -2.46 8.08
N GLN A 348 -16.06 -3.39 8.05
CA GLN A 348 -15.86 -4.77 8.50
C GLN A 348 -15.35 -5.72 7.40
N LYS A 349 -15.65 -5.46 6.11
CA LYS A 349 -15.28 -6.33 4.98
C LYS A 349 -14.29 -5.64 4.06
N LEU A 350 -13.00 -5.92 4.27
CA LEU A 350 -11.95 -5.54 3.32
C LEU A 350 -12.16 -6.23 1.96
N PRO A 351 -11.98 -5.52 0.84
CA PRO A 351 -12.04 -6.11 -0.49
C PRO A 351 -10.90 -7.13 -0.66
N LYS A 352 -11.27 -8.40 -0.87
CA LYS A 352 -10.31 -9.51 -1.04
C LYS A 352 -9.45 -9.30 -2.29
N PRO A 353 -8.12 -9.49 -2.23
CA PRO A 353 -7.25 -9.35 -3.39
C PRO A 353 -7.65 -10.34 -4.49
N PHE A 354 -7.40 -9.96 -5.74
CA PHE A 354 -7.68 -10.83 -6.88
C PHE A 354 -6.83 -12.10 -6.80
N ILE A 355 -7.48 -13.25 -6.92
CA ILE A 355 -6.81 -14.55 -6.99
C ILE A 355 -6.96 -15.05 -8.44
N PRO A 356 -5.85 -15.15 -9.20
CA PRO A 356 -5.91 -15.65 -10.56
C PRO A 356 -6.16 -17.18 -10.57
N PRO A 357 -6.61 -17.74 -11.71
CA PRO A 357 -6.75 -19.19 -11.87
C PRO A 357 -5.45 -19.94 -11.50
N SER A 358 -5.58 -21.15 -10.96
CA SER A 358 -4.44 -22.03 -10.66
C SER A 358 -3.65 -22.35 -11.91
N SER A 359 -2.32 -22.37 -11.79
CA SER A 359 -1.42 -22.74 -12.89
C SER A 359 -1.24 -24.25 -12.95
N CYS A 360 -1.43 -24.82 -14.13
CA CYS A 360 -1.32 -26.26 -14.40
C CYS A 360 -0.18 -26.52 -15.40
N PRO A 361 1.02 -26.91 -14.94
CA PRO A 361 2.18 -27.09 -15.82
C PRO A 361 2.01 -28.15 -16.92
N SER A 362 1.16 -29.15 -16.72
CA SER A 362 0.89 -30.24 -17.68
C SER A 362 0.22 -29.74 -18.96
N HIS A 363 -0.65 -28.73 -18.86
CA HIS A 363 -1.37 -28.15 -20.02
C HIS A 363 -0.56 -27.08 -20.77
N TRP A 364 0.63 -26.72 -20.28
CA TRP A 364 1.43 -25.68 -20.92
C TRP A 364 1.85 -26.02 -22.35
N GLN A 365 2.29 -27.26 -22.58
CA GLN A 365 2.84 -27.65 -23.88
C GLN A 365 1.78 -27.53 -24.99
N GLU A 366 0.52 -27.84 -24.66
CA GLU A 366 -0.62 -27.69 -25.55
C GLU A 366 -0.91 -26.22 -25.85
N LEU A 367 -0.95 -25.37 -24.82
CA LEU A 367 -1.12 -23.93 -24.98
C LEU A 367 0.00 -23.29 -25.82
N GLU A 368 1.26 -23.62 -25.53
CA GLU A 368 2.41 -23.10 -26.28
C GLU A 368 2.36 -23.51 -27.75
N ASN A 369 2.06 -24.78 -28.03
CA ASN A 369 1.88 -25.26 -29.39
C ASN A 369 0.75 -24.51 -30.11
N TYR A 370 -0.36 -24.28 -29.41
CA TYR A 370 -1.51 -23.56 -29.94
C TYR A 370 -1.18 -22.10 -30.27
N LEU A 371 -0.51 -21.37 -29.37
CA LEU A 371 -0.07 -19.99 -29.58
C LEU A 371 0.90 -19.87 -30.77
N ARG A 372 1.83 -20.83 -30.89
CA ARG A 372 2.79 -20.90 -31.99
C ARG A 372 2.12 -21.19 -33.33
N GLN A 373 1.23 -22.17 -33.39
CA GLN A 373 0.63 -22.63 -34.64
C GLN A 373 -0.46 -21.69 -35.17
N GLN A 374 -1.32 -21.16 -34.30
CA GLN A 374 -2.46 -20.33 -34.74
C GLN A 374 -2.14 -18.84 -34.81
N TYR A 375 -1.34 -18.33 -33.88
CA TYR A 375 -1.08 -16.89 -33.77
C TYR A 375 0.35 -16.51 -34.15
N LEU A 376 1.16 -17.50 -34.59
CA LEU A 376 2.55 -17.32 -34.99
C LEU A 376 3.41 -16.68 -33.89
N ILE A 377 3.06 -16.93 -32.62
CA ILE A 377 3.80 -16.40 -31.47
C ILE A 377 5.06 -17.26 -31.24
N PRO A 378 6.27 -16.68 -31.23
CA PRO A 378 7.50 -17.43 -31.02
C PRO A 378 7.55 -18.11 -29.65
N SER A 379 7.98 -19.38 -29.61
CA SER A 379 8.13 -20.16 -28.36
C SER A 379 8.98 -19.44 -27.31
N GLN A 380 10.04 -18.76 -27.73
CA GLN A 380 10.91 -18.01 -26.82
C GLN A 380 10.18 -16.89 -26.08
N LEU A 381 9.25 -16.20 -26.76
CA LEU A 381 8.42 -15.15 -26.18
C LEU A 381 7.43 -15.75 -25.18
N SER A 382 6.68 -16.78 -25.56
CA SER A 382 5.73 -17.46 -24.65
C SER A 382 6.44 -18.06 -23.42
N GLN A 383 7.60 -18.68 -23.58
CA GLN A 383 8.38 -19.24 -22.48
C GLN A 383 8.90 -18.15 -21.53
N THR A 384 9.34 -17.01 -22.05
CA THR A 384 9.79 -15.88 -21.24
C THR A 384 8.63 -15.31 -20.42
N LEU A 385 7.43 -15.23 -21.00
CA LEU A 385 6.24 -14.76 -20.30
C LEU A 385 5.74 -15.77 -19.27
N ARG A 386 5.89 -17.07 -19.53
CA ARG A 386 5.62 -18.12 -18.54
C ARG A 386 6.54 -18.03 -17.34
N LYS A 387 7.85 -17.88 -17.55
CA LYS A 387 8.84 -17.71 -16.47
C LYS A 387 8.55 -16.49 -15.58
N ARG A 388 7.81 -15.51 -16.10
CA ARG A 388 7.39 -14.29 -15.38
C ARG A 388 5.97 -14.39 -14.81
N ASP A 389 5.34 -15.56 -14.85
CA ASP A 389 3.95 -15.80 -14.45
C ASP A 389 2.94 -14.87 -15.12
N LEU A 390 3.19 -14.46 -16.37
CA LEU A 390 2.30 -13.58 -17.13
C LEU A 390 1.36 -14.34 -18.04
N ILE A 391 1.78 -15.53 -18.47
CA ILE A 391 0.98 -16.44 -19.29
C ILE A 391 1.20 -17.87 -18.79
N TYR A 392 0.11 -18.63 -18.60
CA TYR A 392 0.17 -20.04 -18.26
C TYR A 392 -1.13 -20.74 -18.66
N ALA A 393 -1.21 -22.06 -18.48
CA ALA A 393 -2.43 -22.82 -18.68
C ALA A 393 -3.07 -23.13 -17.32
N ASP A 394 -4.40 -23.06 -17.21
CA ASP A 394 -5.13 -23.45 -15.99
C ASP A 394 -5.46 -24.95 -15.94
N ASP A 395 -6.06 -25.40 -14.84
CA ASP A 395 -6.47 -26.79 -14.64
C ASP A 395 -7.53 -27.26 -15.65
N ALA A 396 -8.27 -26.33 -16.28
CA ALA A 396 -9.23 -26.62 -17.32
C ALA A 396 -8.63 -26.60 -18.73
N GLY A 397 -7.32 -26.32 -18.86
CA GLY A 397 -6.61 -26.23 -20.13
C GLY A 397 -6.80 -24.89 -20.87
N ASN A 398 -7.33 -23.86 -20.21
CA ASN A 398 -7.47 -22.53 -20.79
C ASN A 398 -6.13 -21.78 -20.73
N GLY A 399 -5.87 -20.94 -21.73
CA GLY A 399 -4.74 -20.01 -21.70
C GLY A 399 -5.05 -18.81 -20.82
N VAL A 400 -4.30 -18.61 -19.75
CA VAL A 400 -4.44 -17.51 -18.80
C VAL A 400 -3.43 -16.43 -19.12
N PHE A 401 -3.88 -15.18 -19.31
CA PHE A 401 -3.04 -14.00 -19.51
C PHE A 401 -3.30 -13.00 -18.40
N ILE A 402 -2.27 -12.67 -17.60
CA ILE A 402 -2.45 -11.90 -16.38
C ILE A 402 -2.50 -10.39 -16.65
N ALA A 403 -3.61 -9.77 -16.26
CA ALA A 403 -3.79 -8.32 -16.25
C ALA A 403 -3.24 -7.73 -14.95
N ARG A 404 -2.54 -6.60 -15.08
CA ARG A 404 -1.84 -5.93 -13.98
C ARG A 404 -2.05 -4.42 -14.05
N ASN A 405 -2.06 -3.75 -12.91
CA ASN A 405 -1.85 -2.30 -12.90
C ASN A 405 -0.42 -1.97 -13.40
N LEU A 406 -0.09 -0.70 -13.60
CA LEU A 406 1.25 -0.26 -14.08
C LEU A 406 2.41 -0.63 -13.13
N ASP A 407 1.98 -0.82 -11.92
CA ASP A 407 2.55 -1.17 -10.64
C ASP A 407 2.87 -2.68 -10.49
N GLY A 408 2.20 -3.52 -11.28
CA GLY A 408 2.47 -4.95 -11.36
C GLY A 408 1.65 -5.85 -10.42
N GLU A 409 0.76 -5.29 -9.61
CA GLU A 409 -0.29 -6.02 -8.89
C GLU A 409 -1.21 -6.73 -9.89
N ARG A 410 -1.49 -8.02 -9.64
CA ARG A 410 -2.43 -8.81 -10.44
C ARG A 410 -3.84 -8.32 -10.15
N THR A 411 -4.50 -7.78 -11.16
CA THR A 411 -5.85 -7.20 -11.03
C THR A 411 -6.89 -7.99 -11.80
N GLY A 412 -6.48 -8.83 -12.74
CA GLY A 412 -7.38 -9.68 -13.51
C GLY A 412 -6.65 -10.72 -14.34
N ALA A 413 -7.44 -11.52 -15.07
CA ALA A 413 -6.92 -12.48 -16.03
C ALA A 413 -7.83 -12.57 -17.26
N TYR A 414 -7.23 -12.65 -18.44
CA TYR A 414 -7.91 -13.02 -19.67
C TYR A 414 -7.77 -14.53 -19.86
N LEU A 415 -8.87 -15.19 -20.20
CA LEU A 415 -8.95 -16.61 -20.47
C LEU A 415 -9.16 -16.84 -21.96
N LEU A 416 -8.27 -17.61 -22.55
CA LEU A 416 -8.42 -18.19 -23.88
C LEU A 416 -9.03 -19.58 -23.70
N VAL A 417 -10.34 -19.66 -23.88
CA VAL A 417 -11.11 -20.89 -23.62
C VAL A 417 -10.84 -21.93 -24.71
N SER A 418 -10.43 -23.13 -24.30
CA SER A 418 -10.03 -24.20 -25.24
C SER A 418 -11.23 -24.84 -25.99
N LYS A 419 -12.42 -24.86 -25.36
CA LYS A 419 -13.58 -25.64 -25.79
C LYS A 419 -14.54 -24.97 -26.79
N ASP A 420 -14.66 -23.64 -26.81
CA ASP A 420 -15.67 -22.92 -27.60
C ASP A 420 -15.06 -21.79 -28.43
N LYS A 421 -15.11 -21.87 -29.77
CA LYS A 421 -14.73 -20.84 -30.79
C LYS A 421 -13.56 -19.89 -30.40
N LYS A 422 -12.66 -20.35 -29.54
CA LYS A 422 -11.43 -19.73 -29.03
C LYS A 422 -11.52 -18.22 -28.84
N GLN A 423 -12.57 -17.76 -28.15
CA GLN A 423 -12.73 -16.36 -27.74
C GLN A 423 -12.00 -16.08 -26.43
N LEU A 424 -11.45 -14.87 -26.34
CA LEU A 424 -10.90 -14.35 -25.09
C LEU A 424 -12.04 -13.83 -24.22
N GLN A 425 -12.07 -14.28 -22.97
CA GLN A 425 -13.05 -13.84 -21.97
C GLN A 425 -12.33 -13.32 -20.73
N MET A 426 -12.92 -12.37 -20.03
CA MET A 426 -12.37 -11.94 -18.75
C MET A 426 -12.77 -12.94 -17.67
N TYR A 427 -11.82 -13.32 -16.81
CA TYR A 427 -12.13 -14.14 -15.64
C TYR A 427 -13.04 -13.34 -14.66
N PRO A 428 -14.17 -13.91 -14.16
CA PRO A 428 -15.21 -13.15 -13.45
C PRO A 428 -14.74 -12.31 -12.25
N GLU A 429 -13.76 -12.79 -11.51
CA GLU A 429 -13.21 -12.08 -10.33
C GLU A 429 -12.28 -10.91 -10.69
N SER A 430 -12.08 -10.64 -11.98
CA SER A 430 -11.14 -9.62 -12.46
C SER A 430 -11.65 -8.20 -12.26
N ARG A 431 -10.75 -7.32 -11.79
CA ARG A 431 -10.97 -5.89 -11.61
C ARG A 431 -10.52 -5.10 -12.84
N ARG A 432 -11.33 -5.12 -13.90
CA ARG A 432 -11.04 -4.46 -15.20
C ARG A 432 -10.76 -2.95 -15.10
N SER A 433 -11.30 -2.28 -14.09
CA SER A 433 -11.08 -0.84 -13.86
C SER A 433 -9.71 -0.52 -13.23
N LYS A 434 -8.95 -1.52 -12.80
CA LYS A 434 -7.73 -1.35 -12.01
C LYS A 434 -6.47 -1.79 -12.74
N GLY A 435 -6.55 -2.52 -13.85
CA GLY A 435 -5.35 -2.90 -14.59
C GLY A 435 -5.61 -3.49 -15.97
N TRP A 436 -4.52 -3.74 -16.67
CA TRP A 436 -4.48 -4.08 -18.09
C TRP A 436 -3.50 -5.21 -18.34
N PHE A 437 -3.68 -5.96 -19.42
CA PHE A 437 -2.56 -6.75 -19.92
C PHE A 437 -1.59 -5.80 -20.63
N HIS A 438 -0.36 -5.71 -20.14
CA HIS A 438 0.66 -4.87 -20.75
C HIS A 438 2.05 -5.51 -20.71
N LEU A 439 2.85 -5.20 -21.73
CA LEU A 439 4.21 -5.69 -21.92
C LEU A 439 5.09 -4.55 -22.43
N SER A 440 6.28 -4.40 -21.83
CA SER A 440 7.28 -3.43 -22.24
C SER A 440 8.49 -4.14 -22.83
N VAL A 441 8.87 -3.78 -24.06
CA VAL A 441 9.93 -4.46 -24.83
C VAL A 441 10.88 -3.43 -25.44
N GLY A 442 12.15 -3.81 -25.62
CA GLY A 442 13.19 -2.95 -26.24
C GLY A 442 13.79 -1.90 -25.32
N GLY A 443 14.61 -1.02 -25.90
CA GLY A 443 15.08 0.23 -25.28
C GLY A 443 16.36 0.16 -24.43
N GLY A 444 17.04 -0.98 -24.33
CA GLY A 444 18.27 -1.10 -23.51
C GLY A 444 18.06 -0.55 -22.08
N ASN A 445 18.91 0.40 -21.67
CA ASN A 445 18.89 1.06 -20.34
C ASN A 445 17.83 2.17 -20.17
N THR A 446 17.00 2.46 -21.18
CA THR A 446 15.98 3.53 -21.06
C THR A 446 14.79 3.06 -20.23
N LYS A 447 14.56 3.73 -19.09
CA LYS A 447 13.48 3.39 -18.14
C LYS A 447 12.09 3.74 -18.68
N SER A 448 11.95 4.84 -19.44
CA SER A 448 10.66 5.37 -19.87
C SER A 448 10.29 4.94 -21.30
N PRO A 449 9.05 4.45 -21.54
CA PRO A 449 8.59 4.10 -22.88
C PRO A 449 8.52 5.33 -23.79
N GLN A 450 9.04 5.18 -25.01
CA GLN A 450 9.00 6.19 -26.08
C GLN A 450 7.79 5.99 -27.00
N ILE A 451 7.32 4.74 -27.11
CA ILE A 451 6.17 4.36 -27.93
C ILE A 451 5.19 3.58 -27.06
N ALA A 452 3.90 3.90 -27.17
CA ALA A 452 2.79 3.09 -26.67
C ALA A 452 1.96 2.57 -27.83
N ILE A 453 1.61 1.29 -27.81
CA ILE A 453 0.75 0.65 -28.81
C ILE A 453 -0.47 0.08 -28.07
N LEU A 454 -1.64 0.65 -28.34
CA LEU A 454 -2.93 0.18 -27.81
C LEU A 454 -3.47 -0.92 -28.72
N VAL A 455 -3.78 -2.09 -28.16
CA VAL A 455 -4.25 -3.27 -28.91
C VAL A 455 -5.51 -3.85 -28.27
N SER A 456 -6.29 -4.62 -29.04
CA SER A 456 -7.59 -5.15 -28.58
C SER A 456 -7.49 -6.34 -27.64
N SER A 457 -6.38 -7.10 -27.67
CA SER A 457 -6.27 -8.33 -26.89
C SER A 457 -4.82 -8.67 -26.51
N PRO A 458 -4.61 -9.53 -25.49
CA PRO A 458 -3.28 -10.04 -25.16
C PRO A 458 -2.61 -10.75 -26.33
N ILE A 459 -3.38 -11.45 -27.17
CA ILE A 459 -2.86 -12.14 -28.36
C ILE A 459 -2.38 -11.12 -29.40
N ASP A 460 -3.15 -10.07 -29.63
CA ASP A 460 -2.75 -8.97 -30.52
C ASP A 460 -1.48 -8.27 -30.01
N ALA A 461 -1.33 -8.14 -28.69
CA ALA A 461 -0.11 -7.59 -28.07
C ALA A 461 1.11 -8.46 -28.41
N LEU A 462 1.02 -9.78 -28.23
CA LEU A 462 2.12 -10.71 -28.52
C LEU A 462 2.46 -10.77 -30.01
N HIS A 463 1.43 -10.72 -30.86
CA HIS A 463 1.61 -10.66 -32.30
C HIS A 463 2.30 -9.37 -32.72
N ALA A 464 1.85 -8.21 -32.22
CA ALA A 464 2.46 -6.92 -32.49
C ALA A 464 3.90 -6.83 -31.98
N ILE A 465 4.22 -7.42 -30.82
CA ILE A 465 5.60 -7.56 -30.33
C ILE A 465 6.46 -8.34 -31.33
N SER A 466 5.94 -9.46 -31.83
CA SER A 466 6.67 -10.33 -32.75
C SER A 466 6.92 -9.66 -34.10
N GLN A 467 5.95 -8.89 -34.61
CA GLN A 467 6.07 -8.14 -35.87
C GLN A 467 7.04 -6.95 -35.76
N ASN A 468 7.08 -6.28 -34.61
CA ASN A 468 7.88 -5.07 -34.41
C ASN A 468 9.31 -5.38 -33.92
N ALA A 469 9.71 -6.65 -33.86
CA ALA A 469 11.06 -7.05 -33.50
C ALA A 469 12.02 -6.83 -34.69
N PRO A 470 13.28 -6.38 -34.46
CA PRO A 470 13.85 -5.96 -33.19
C PRO A 470 13.40 -4.55 -32.77
N HIS A 471 13.16 -4.35 -31.47
CA HIS A 471 12.71 -3.06 -30.94
C HIS A 471 13.88 -2.11 -30.67
N GLN A 472 14.01 -1.07 -31.49
CA GLN A 472 15.03 -0.02 -31.31
C GLN A 472 14.72 0.91 -30.13
N GLN A 473 13.45 1.19 -29.87
CA GLN A 473 12.99 2.07 -28.79
C GLN A 473 12.16 1.30 -27.76
N ARG A 474 12.19 1.77 -26.50
CA ARG A 474 11.36 1.21 -25.42
C ARG A 474 9.88 1.38 -25.78
N THR A 475 9.19 0.26 -26.01
CA THR A 475 7.79 0.23 -26.47
C THR A 475 6.91 -0.50 -25.48
N ILE A 476 5.80 0.12 -25.07
CA ILE A 476 4.76 -0.53 -24.25
C ILE A 476 3.59 -0.95 -25.13
N TYR A 477 3.20 -2.22 -25.03
CA TYR A 477 1.99 -2.78 -25.63
C TYR A 477 0.95 -2.87 -24.54
N LEU A 478 -0.19 -2.21 -24.72
CA LEU A 478 -1.25 -2.09 -23.71
C LEU A 478 -2.57 -2.58 -24.30
N VAL A 479 -3.20 -3.54 -23.65
CA VAL A 479 -4.52 -4.05 -24.05
C VAL A 479 -5.60 -3.08 -23.59
N TRP A 480 -6.39 -2.62 -24.54
CA TRP A 480 -7.61 -1.85 -24.36
C TRP A 480 -8.73 -2.52 -25.17
N ASP A 481 -9.46 -3.39 -24.48
CA ASP A 481 -10.39 -4.37 -25.04
C ASP A 481 -11.85 -3.89 -25.09
N ASP A 482 -12.18 -2.83 -24.34
CA ASP A 482 -13.52 -2.25 -24.28
C ASP A 482 -13.44 -0.72 -24.13
N ASP A 483 -14.23 0.01 -24.90
CA ASP A 483 -14.23 1.48 -24.87
C ASP A 483 -14.61 2.05 -23.48
N ARG A 484 -15.32 1.28 -22.65
CA ARG A 484 -15.68 1.67 -21.27
C ARG A 484 -14.54 1.46 -20.28
N ALA A 485 -13.54 0.66 -20.64
CA ALA A 485 -12.38 0.42 -19.78
C ALA A 485 -11.54 1.70 -19.65
N PRO A 486 -11.09 2.06 -18.43
CA PRO A 486 -10.28 3.23 -18.22
C PRO A 486 -8.90 3.05 -18.88
N LEU A 487 -8.35 4.13 -19.43
CA LEU A 487 -6.97 4.18 -19.91
C LEU A 487 -6.04 4.78 -18.84
N PRO A 488 -4.77 4.35 -18.76
CA PRO A 488 -3.78 4.98 -17.89
C PRO A 488 -3.31 6.32 -18.47
N LEU A 489 -4.19 7.32 -18.45
CA LEU A 489 -3.98 8.60 -19.13
C LEU A 489 -2.74 9.36 -18.64
N GLN A 490 -2.41 9.27 -17.35
CA GLN A 490 -1.21 9.90 -16.79
C GLN A 490 0.06 9.38 -17.48
N LEU A 491 0.18 8.06 -17.65
CA LEU A 491 1.31 7.46 -18.37
C LEU A 491 1.25 7.81 -19.86
N LEU A 492 0.12 7.58 -20.53
CA LEU A 492 0.01 7.72 -21.98
C LEU A 492 0.24 9.16 -22.48
N LYS A 493 -0.07 10.17 -21.66
CA LYS A 493 0.22 11.58 -21.98
C LYS A 493 1.72 11.90 -21.94
N THR A 494 2.52 11.18 -21.16
CA THR A 494 3.98 11.38 -21.09
C THR A 494 4.74 10.71 -22.24
N ILE A 495 4.10 9.75 -22.93
CA ILE A 495 4.72 8.99 -24.00
C ILE A 495 4.63 9.79 -25.31
N PRO A 496 5.76 10.08 -25.97
CA PRO A 496 5.78 10.91 -27.18
C PRO A 496 4.91 10.37 -28.32
N LYS A 497 4.92 9.05 -28.53
CA LYS A 497 4.19 8.40 -29.63
C LYS A 497 3.20 7.38 -29.08
N VAL A 498 1.90 7.65 -29.25
CA VAL A 498 0.82 6.72 -28.93
C VAL A 498 0.16 6.25 -30.21
N ILE A 499 0.16 4.95 -30.45
CA ILE A 499 -0.40 4.30 -31.63
C ILE A 499 -1.62 3.49 -31.20
N VAL A 500 -2.77 3.73 -31.84
CA VAL A 500 -3.98 2.94 -31.65
C VAL A 500 -4.04 1.89 -32.75
N ALA A 501 -3.74 0.65 -32.36
CA ALA A 501 -3.75 -0.55 -33.18
C ALA A 501 -4.99 -1.42 -32.93
N ILE A 502 -6.15 -0.76 -32.85
CA ILE A 502 -7.45 -1.41 -32.64
C ILE A 502 -8.29 -1.21 -33.91
N PRO A 503 -8.93 -2.25 -34.46
CA PRO A 503 -9.68 -2.13 -35.72
C PRO A 503 -10.86 -1.14 -35.66
N SER A 504 -11.49 -0.99 -34.49
CA SER A 504 -12.68 -0.16 -34.28
C SER A 504 -12.42 1.34 -34.48
N GLU A 505 -13.16 1.97 -35.40
CA GLU A 505 -13.16 3.44 -35.58
C GLU A 505 -13.68 4.19 -34.36
N GLN A 506 -14.65 3.62 -33.65
CA GLN A 506 -15.20 4.20 -32.43
C GLN A 506 -14.13 4.28 -31.33
N SER A 507 -13.37 3.20 -31.15
CA SER A 507 -12.25 3.14 -30.20
C SER A 507 -11.17 4.15 -30.54
N PHE A 508 -10.82 4.29 -31.83
CA PHE A 508 -9.86 5.31 -32.25
C PHE A 508 -10.34 6.74 -31.96
N THR A 509 -11.60 7.05 -32.29
CA THR A 509 -12.18 8.37 -32.04
C THR A 509 -12.15 8.72 -30.55
N LYS A 510 -12.52 7.77 -29.69
CA LYS A 510 -12.47 7.93 -28.24
C LYS A 510 -11.04 8.07 -27.71
N ALA A 511 -10.11 7.26 -28.19
CA ALA A 511 -8.70 7.40 -27.84
C ALA A 511 -8.15 8.78 -28.25
N LYS A 512 -8.52 9.28 -29.43
CA LYS A 512 -8.09 10.60 -29.94
C LYS A 512 -8.64 11.76 -29.12
N GLN A 513 -9.88 11.64 -28.61
CA GLN A 513 -10.45 12.63 -27.68
C GLN A 513 -9.67 12.69 -26.35
N LEU A 514 -9.24 11.54 -25.83
CA LEU A 514 -8.50 11.45 -24.57
C LEU A 514 -7.00 11.75 -24.72
N LEU A 515 -6.44 11.45 -25.89
CA LEU A 515 -5.02 11.54 -26.25
C LEU A 515 -4.90 12.20 -27.63
N PRO A 516 -4.89 13.54 -27.72
CA PRO A 516 -4.88 14.26 -29.00
C PRO A 516 -3.69 13.92 -29.90
N HIS A 517 -2.55 13.50 -29.33
CA HIS A 517 -1.35 13.07 -30.06
C HIS A 517 -1.40 11.61 -30.55
N ALA A 518 -2.45 10.85 -30.26
CA ALA A 518 -2.57 9.46 -30.69
C ALA A 518 -2.74 9.34 -32.22
N THR A 519 -2.07 8.39 -32.85
CA THR A 519 -2.20 8.09 -34.28
C THR A 519 -2.85 6.73 -34.49
N LYS A 520 -3.56 6.57 -35.61
CA LYS A 520 -4.14 5.28 -36.00
C LYS A 520 -3.12 4.47 -36.78
N GLN A 521 -3.01 3.19 -36.48
CA GLN A 521 -2.31 2.24 -37.33
C GLN A 521 -3.13 0.95 -37.40
N VAL A 522 -3.57 0.57 -38.60
CA VAL A 522 -4.32 -0.67 -38.77
C VAL A 522 -3.34 -1.84 -38.69
N VAL A 523 -3.41 -2.64 -37.62
CA VAL A 523 -2.75 -3.94 -37.56
C VAL A 523 -3.66 -4.95 -38.24
N VAL A 524 -3.12 -5.71 -39.20
CA VAL A 524 -3.83 -6.83 -39.81
C VAL A 524 -4.04 -7.88 -38.73
N SER A 525 -5.25 -7.97 -38.19
CA SER A 525 -5.60 -8.98 -37.18
C SER A 525 -5.41 -10.39 -37.76
N SER A 526 -4.83 -11.31 -37.00
CA SER A 526 -4.64 -12.72 -37.38
C SER A 526 -5.95 -13.46 -37.72
N LEU A 527 -7.10 -12.95 -37.27
CA LEU A 527 -8.42 -13.43 -37.68
C LEU A 527 -8.71 -13.27 -39.19
N ASN A 528 -8.02 -12.36 -39.88
CA ASN A 528 -8.12 -12.15 -41.33
C ASN A 528 -7.02 -12.85 -42.13
N ALA A 529 -6.03 -13.49 -41.50
CA ALA A 529 -4.92 -14.14 -42.21
C ALA A 529 -5.38 -15.34 -43.08
N LYS A 530 -6.54 -15.93 -42.79
CA LYS A 530 -7.16 -16.95 -43.65
C LYS A 530 -7.74 -16.41 -44.96
N GLN A 531 -7.90 -15.09 -45.13
CA GLN A 531 -8.39 -14.50 -46.39
C GLN A 531 -7.27 -14.11 -47.36
N PHE A 532 -6.00 -14.08 -46.93
CA PHE A 532 -4.88 -13.65 -47.76
C PHE A 532 -3.87 -14.75 -48.12
N SER A 533 -4.09 -16.01 -47.71
CA SER A 533 -3.26 -17.15 -48.16
C SER A 533 -3.65 -17.69 -49.55
N GLY A 534 -4.29 -16.87 -50.37
CA GLY A 534 -4.74 -17.23 -51.71
C GLY A 534 -4.34 -16.17 -52.72
N ARG A 535 -3.04 -16.00 -52.93
CA ARG A 535 -2.45 -15.48 -54.17
C ARG A 535 -0.96 -15.81 -54.24
#